data_AF-A0A1Q7KY30-F1
#
_entry.id   AF-A0A1Q7KY30-F1
#
_cell.length_a   1.000
_cell.length_b   1.000
_cell.length_c   1.000
_cell.angle_alpha   90.00
_cell.angle_beta   90.00
_cell.angle_gamma   90.00
#
_symmetry.space_group_name_H-M   'P 1'
#
loop_
_entity.id
_entity.type
_entity.pdbx_description
1 polymer ?
#
loop_
_entity_poly.entity_id
_entity_poly.type
_entity_poly.pdbx_seq_one_letter_code
_entity_poly.pdbx_strand_id
1 'polypeptide(L)'
;MSLEITNSLKGALGELYYKEGCDQKGWAYLSVENINNGSEDGVFTFKKGFHRIRVRIPKDLHSELELVSHPTNESQENPSFVFDFLACKVGTKEHYDKIIENPQLCWAEIKTGKGDFSQNQIDILSLIKLPLAIFHIEDVLVPPQEIDIAWDIKSGKEWLEEFEDSSES
;
A
#
# COMPACT_ATOMS: atom_id res chain seq x y z
N MET A 1 22.75 -1.28 28.58
CA MET A 1 22.24 -1.95 27.37
C MET A 1 21.79 -0.87 26.41
N SER A 2 22.39 -0.79 25.22
CA SER A 2 21.90 0.05 24.12
C SER A 2 20.86 -0.74 23.33
N LEU A 3 19.81 -0.07 22.88
CA LEU A 3 18.79 -0.68 22.04
C LEU A 3 19.34 -0.81 20.61
N GLU A 4 19.35 -2.02 20.06
CA GLU A 4 19.81 -2.26 18.69
C GLU A 4 18.67 -2.01 17.69
N ILE A 5 18.99 -1.38 16.57
CA ILE A 5 18.03 -1.12 15.50
C ILE A 5 17.88 -2.38 14.66
N THR A 6 16.71 -3.01 14.73
CA THR A 6 16.38 -4.24 13.98
C THR A 6 15.70 -3.93 12.65
N ASN A 7 15.67 -4.90 11.73
CA ASN A 7 14.90 -4.78 10.49
C ASN A 7 13.39 -4.65 10.75
N SER A 8 12.88 -5.28 11.81
CA SER A 8 11.48 -5.12 12.23
C SER A 8 11.18 -3.68 12.63
N LEU A 9 12.08 -3.02 13.36
CA LEU A 9 11.94 -1.60 13.68
C LEU A 9 11.97 -0.72 12.42
N LYS A 10 12.89 -0.99 11.48
CA LYS A 10 12.95 -0.26 10.20
C LYS A 10 11.66 -0.40 9.40
N GLY A 11 11.11 -1.62 9.30
CA GLY A 11 9.82 -1.87 8.63
C GLY A 11 8.67 -1.12 9.31
N ALA A 12 8.60 -1.16 10.63
CA ALA A 12 7.57 -0.44 11.40
C ALA A 12 7.67 1.08 11.22
N LEU A 13 8.89 1.64 11.14
CA LEU A 13 9.11 3.05 10.84
C LEU A 13 8.67 3.40 9.41
N GLY A 14 9.01 2.56 8.42
CA GLY A 14 8.55 2.76 7.05
C GLY A 14 7.02 2.78 6.94
N GLU A 15 6.36 1.85 7.62
CA GLU A 15 4.90 1.82 7.70
C GLU A 15 4.32 3.06 8.39
N LEU A 16 4.97 3.54 9.46
CA LEU A 16 4.55 4.76 10.15
C LEU A 16 4.65 5.99 9.23
N TYR A 17 5.76 6.15 8.51
CA TYR A 17 5.93 7.26 7.58
C TYR A 17 4.96 7.19 6.41
N TYR A 18 4.64 6.00 5.91
CA TYR A 18 3.58 5.82 4.91
C TYR A 18 2.23 6.32 5.40
N LYS A 19 1.84 5.95 6.62
CA LYS A 19 0.56 6.36 7.22
C LYS A 19 0.50 7.87 7.41
N GLU A 20 1.59 8.48 7.88
CA GLU A 20 1.70 9.94 8.03
C GLU A 20 1.64 10.64 6.66
N GLY A 21 2.36 10.13 5.66
CA GLY A 21 2.34 10.63 4.29
C GLY A 21 0.94 10.54 3.66
N CYS A 22 0.22 9.45 3.87
CA CYS A 22 -1.19 9.32 3.47
C CYS A 22 -2.05 10.42 4.11
N ASP A 23 -1.93 10.61 5.43
CA ASP A 23 -2.73 11.60 6.14
C ASP A 23 -2.49 13.00 5.59
N GLN A 24 -1.22 13.39 5.44
CA GLN A 24 -0.82 14.70 4.91
C GLN A 24 -1.26 14.92 3.45
N LYS A 25 -1.18 13.87 2.62
CA LYS A 25 -1.53 13.96 1.19
C LYS A 25 -3.01 13.68 0.92
N GLY A 26 -3.85 13.46 1.94
CA GLY A 26 -5.29 13.26 1.79
C GLY A 26 -5.68 11.90 1.20
N TRP A 27 -4.93 10.87 1.56
CA TRP A 27 -5.21 9.47 1.25
C TRP A 27 -5.65 8.74 2.52
N ALA A 28 -6.57 7.80 2.33
CA ALA A 28 -6.94 6.81 3.34
C ALA A 28 -6.43 5.44 2.88
N TYR A 29 -6.16 4.54 3.82
CA TYR A 29 -5.59 3.23 3.52
C TYR A 29 -6.30 2.10 4.29
N LEU A 30 -6.28 0.91 3.71
CA LEU A 30 -6.74 -0.34 4.30
C LEU A 30 -5.61 -1.36 4.13
N SER A 31 -5.16 -1.99 5.22
CA SER A 31 -4.16 -3.05 5.11
C SER A 31 -4.76 -4.25 4.39
N VAL A 32 -3.98 -4.88 3.52
CA VAL A 32 -4.46 -6.00 2.68
C VAL A 32 -4.99 -7.17 3.52
N GLU A 33 -4.31 -7.47 4.63
CA GLU A 33 -4.75 -8.45 5.64
C GLU A 33 -6.19 -8.20 6.12
N ASN A 34 -6.60 -6.94 6.22
CA ASN A 34 -7.92 -6.56 6.73
C ASN A 34 -9.03 -6.57 5.67
N ILE A 35 -8.70 -6.79 4.39
CA ILE A 35 -9.72 -6.87 3.33
C ILE A 35 -10.63 -8.07 3.55
N ASN A 36 -10.07 -9.20 3.99
CA ASN A 36 -10.82 -10.45 4.20
C ASN A 36 -11.66 -10.43 5.49
N ASN A 37 -11.44 -9.46 6.37
CA ASN A 37 -12.18 -9.32 7.64
C ASN A 37 -13.64 -8.82 7.46
N GLY A 38 -14.06 -8.65 6.20
CA GLY A 38 -15.45 -8.44 5.82
C GLY A 38 -15.71 -7.06 5.24
N SER A 39 -16.56 -7.04 4.21
CA SER A 39 -17.25 -5.83 3.76
C SER A 39 -18.75 -6.00 3.98
N GLU A 40 -19.40 -4.94 4.43
CA GLU A 40 -20.85 -4.87 4.47
C GLU A 40 -21.31 -4.22 3.15
N ASP A 41 -21.95 -5.00 2.28
CA ASP A 41 -22.44 -4.54 0.97
C ASP A 41 -21.36 -3.87 0.09
N GLY A 42 -20.12 -4.40 0.11
CA GLY A 42 -18.99 -3.85 -0.65
C GLY A 42 -18.44 -2.55 -0.07
N VAL A 43 -18.84 -2.17 1.15
CA VAL A 43 -18.31 -1.02 1.87
C VAL A 43 -17.22 -1.46 2.84
N PHE A 44 -16.04 -0.89 2.69
CA PHE A 44 -14.86 -1.14 3.50
C PHE A 44 -14.51 0.09 4.35
N THR A 45 -13.82 -0.13 5.47
CA THR A 45 -13.41 0.95 6.37
C THR A 45 -11.91 1.21 6.26
N PHE A 46 -11.57 2.33 5.63
CA PHE A 46 -10.20 2.81 5.49
C PHE A 46 -9.82 3.70 6.68
N LYS A 47 -8.52 3.76 6.99
CA LYS A 47 -7.93 4.62 8.03
C LYS A 47 -7.29 5.85 7.38
N LYS A 48 -7.46 7.02 7.99
CA LYS A 48 -6.73 8.26 7.69
C LYS A 48 -6.42 8.94 9.02
N GLY A 49 -5.19 8.81 9.50
CA GLY A 49 -4.84 9.14 10.89
C GLY A 49 -5.79 8.45 11.89
N PHE A 50 -6.40 9.25 12.77
CA PHE A 50 -7.38 8.77 13.75
C PHE A 50 -8.80 8.59 13.18
N HIS A 51 -9.02 8.93 11.91
CA HIS A 51 -10.32 8.88 11.28
C HIS A 51 -10.58 7.54 10.58
N ARG A 52 -11.87 7.26 10.37
CA ARG A 52 -12.37 6.09 9.65
C ARG A 52 -13.21 6.58 8.48
N ILE A 53 -12.85 6.15 7.28
CA ILE A 53 -13.48 6.54 6.03
C ILE A 53 -14.18 5.31 5.46
N ARG A 54 -15.48 5.41 5.19
CA ARG A 54 -16.23 4.35 4.53
C ARG A 54 -16.04 4.49 3.03
N VAL A 55 -15.62 3.43 2.36
CA VAL A 55 -15.38 3.43 0.92
C VAL A 55 -16.16 2.29 0.30
N ARG A 56 -17.07 2.59 -0.62
CA ARG A 56 -17.76 1.59 -1.42
C ARG A 56 -16.86 1.19 -2.58
N ILE A 57 -16.41 -0.07 -2.58
CA ILE A 57 -15.59 -0.58 -3.68
C ILE A 57 -16.51 -1.11 -4.78
N PRO A 58 -16.28 -0.74 -6.05
CA PRO A 58 -16.98 -1.31 -7.19
C PRO A 58 -16.91 -2.84 -7.26
N LYS A 59 -18.03 -3.49 -7.59
CA LYS A 59 -18.14 -4.96 -7.61
C LYS A 59 -17.18 -5.64 -8.60
N ASP A 60 -16.82 -4.96 -9.68
CA ASP A 60 -15.89 -5.45 -10.70
C ASP A 60 -14.42 -5.51 -10.25
N LEU A 61 -14.10 -4.93 -9.09
CA LEU A 61 -12.80 -5.03 -8.44
C LEU A 61 -12.76 -6.14 -7.37
N HIS A 62 -13.88 -6.76 -7.00
CA HIS A 62 -13.91 -7.75 -5.92
C HIS A 62 -13.03 -8.97 -6.21
N SER A 63 -12.99 -9.44 -7.45
CA SER A 63 -12.11 -10.56 -7.84
C SER A 63 -10.62 -10.22 -7.69
N GLU A 64 -10.27 -8.95 -7.92
CA GLU A 64 -8.89 -8.48 -7.75
C GLU A 64 -8.56 -8.29 -6.27
N LEU A 65 -9.51 -7.78 -5.47
CA LEU A 65 -9.36 -7.71 -4.02
C LEU A 65 -9.08 -9.10 -3.46
N GLU A 66 -9.88 -10.10 -3.84
CA GLU A 66 -9.67 -11.49 -3.46
C GLU A 66 -8.27 -11.95 -3.89
N LEU A 67 -7.90 -11.81 -5.17
CA LEU A 67 -6.59 -12.24 -5.66
C LEU A 67 -5.41 -11.69 -4.82
N VAL A 68 -5.42 -10.39 -4.52
CA VAL A 68 -4.33 -9.70 -3.82
C VAL A 68 -4.37 -9.92 -2.30
N SER A 69 -5.56 -10.11 -1.72
CA SER A 69 -5.74 -10.31 -0.29
C SER A 69 -5.54 -11.74 0.18
N HIS A 70 -5.28 -12.69 -0.72
CA HIS A 70 -4.85 -14.02 -0.30
C HIS A 70 -3.35 -14.01 0.04
N PRO A 71 -2.95 -14.55 1.22
CA PRO A 71 -1.55 -14.72 1.55
C PRO A 71 -0.83 -15.56 0.49
N THR A 72 0.35 -15.11 0.08
CA THR A 72 1.27 -15.81 -0.84
C THR A 72 1.99 -16.98 -0.17
N ASN A 73 1.92 -17.07 1.16
CA ASN A 73 2.42 -18.19 1.94
C ASN A 73 1.25 -18.87 2.70
N GLU A 74 1.37 -20.16 3.00
CA GLU A 74 0.34 -20.91 3.74
C GLU A 74 0.42 -20.67 5.27
N SER A 75 1.15 -19.64 5.70
CA SER A 75 1.40 -19.36 7.12
C SER A 75 0.22 -18.65 7.76
N GLN A 76 -0.45 -19.30 8.71
CA GLN A 76 -1.52 -18.68 9.49
C GLN A 76 -0.99 -17.70 10.55
N GLU A 77 0.24 -17.90 11.04
CA GLU A 77 0.82 -17.05 12.10
C GLU A 77 1.50 -15.80 11.55
N ASN A 78 2.06 -15.89 10.33
CA ASN A 78 2.78 -14.78 9.69
C ASN A 78 2.46 -14.78 8.18
N PRO A 79 1.24 -14.40 7.79
CA PRO A 79 0.87 -14.34 6.38
C PRO A 79 1.69 -13.27 5.65
N SER A 80 2.11 -13.58 4.42
CA SER A 80 2.82 -12.67 3.52
C SER A 80 1.92 -12.29 2.37
N PHE A 81 1.65 -11.00 2.20
CA PHE A 81 0.79 -10.51 1.13
C PHE A 81 1.62 -9.93 -0.02
N VAL A 82 1.01 -9.82 -1.19
CA VAL A 82 1.68 -9.30 -2.38
C VAL A 82 1.94 -7.81 -2.24
N PHE A 83 0.98 -7.07 -1.68
CA PHE A 83 1.09 -5.64 -1.40
C PHE A 83 0.71 -5.37 0.06
N ASP A 84 1.17 -4.24 0.59
CA ASP A 84 0.92 -3.87 1.98
C ASP A 84 -0.50 -3.30 2.20
N PHE A 85 -0.95 -2.42 1.30
CA PHE A 85 -2.20 -1.65 1.47
C PHE A 85 -3.01 -1.50 0.18
N LEU A 86 -4.30 -1.28 0.35
CA LEU A 86 -5.18 -0.61 -0.61
C LEU A 86 -5.36 0.84 -0.17
N ALA A 87 -5.05 1.80 -1.04
CA ALA A 87 -5.20 3.23 -0.76
C ALA A 87 -6.34 3.84 -1.57
N CYS A 88 -6.98 4.86 -1.01
CA CYS A 88 -8.07 5.62 -1.61
C CYS A 88 -7.80 7.11 -1.47
N LYS A 89 -7.91 7.87 -2.55
CA LYS A 89 -7.89 9.33 -2.47
C LYS A 89 -9.20 9.81 -1.85
N VAL A 90 -9.13 10.63 -0.80
CA VAL A 90 -10.32 11.10 -0.06
C VAL A 90 -10.41 12.63 0.06
N GLY A 91 -9.39 13.35 -0.42
CA GLY A 91 -9.35 14.81 -0.43
C GLY A 91 -7.96 15.33 -0.06
N THR A 92 -7.93 16.19 0.96
CA THR A 92 -6.73 16.84 1.51
C THR A 92 -6.55 16.47 2.99
N LYS A 93 -5.53 17.02 3.66
CA LYS A 93 -5.33 16.81 5.08
C LYS A 93 -6.49 17.39 5.91
N GLU A 94 -6.86 18.64 5.63
CA GLU A 94 -7.86 19.41 6.39
C GLU A 94 -9.29 19.15 5.94
N HIS A 95 -9.50 18.82 4.66
CA HIS A 95 -10.82 18.64 4.07
C HIS A 95 -10.90 17.30 3.35
N TYR A 96 -11.76 16.42 3.83
CA TYR A 96 -11.98 15.09 3.26
C TYR A 96 -13.39 14.58 3.56
N ASP A 97 -13.88 13.70 2.69
CA ASP A 97 -15.18 13.06 2.85
C ASP A 97 -15.06 11.80 3.72
N LYS A 98 -16.08 11.57 4.56
CA LYS A 98 -16.15 10.38 5.42
C LYS A 98 -16.73 9.15 4.71
N ILE A 99 -17.41 9.36 3.59
CA ILE A 99 -18.05 8.32 2.79
C ILE A 99 -17.68 8.58 1.32
N ILE A 100 -17.05 7.60 0.67
CA ILE A 100 -16.63 7.67 -0.72
C ILE A 100 -17.39 6.61 -1.51
N GLU A 101 -18.16 7.06 -2.50
CA GLU A 101 -19.00 6.18 -3.32
C GLU A 101 -18.34 5.80 -4.65
N ASN A 102 -17.49 6.67 -5.18
CA ASN A 102 -16.73 6.46 -6.42
C ASN A 102 -15.23 6.68 -6.13
N PRO A 103 -14.56 5.71 -5.52
CA PRO A 103 -13.20 5.90 -5.05
C PRO A 103 -12.17 5.86 -6.17
N GLN A 104 -11.16 6.74 -6.07
CA GLN A 104 -9.91 6.55 -6.78
C GLN A 104 -9.00 5.66 -5.93
N LEU A 105 -8.87 4.40 -6.34
CA LEU A 105 -8.14 3.36 -5.62
C LEU A 105 -6.78 3.07 -6.28
N CYS A 106 -5.81 2.68 -5.46
CA CYS A 106 -4.56 2.07 -5.91
C CYS A 106 -4.05 1.07 -4.86
N TRP A 107 -3.38 0.02 -5.30
CA TRP A 107 -2.55 -0.78 -4.41
C TRP A 107 -1.36 0.06 -3.94
N ALA A 108 -0.81 -0.25 -2.78
CA ALA A 108 0.36 0.43 -2.25
C ALA A 108 1.32 -0.57 -1.61
N GLU A 109 2.59 -0.40 -1.95
CA GLU A 109 3.74 -1.16 -1.45
C GLU A 109 4.76 -0.20 -0.86
N ILE A 110 5.27 -0.52 0.33
CA ILE A 110 6.32 0.23 1.00
C ILE A 110 7.66 -0.44 0.73
N LYS A 111 8.57 0.28 0.08
CA LYS A 111 9.95 -0.15 -0.10
C LYS A 111 10.87 0.73 0.72
N THR A 112 11.66 0.10 1.59
CA THR A 112 12.71 0.79 2.36
C THR A 112 14.08 0.40 1.80
N GLY A 113 14.97 1.38 1.60
CA GLY A 113 16.29 1.14 1.01
C GLY A 113 16.23 0.63 -0.43
N LYS A 114 16.98 -0.43 -0.77
CA LYS A 114 17.06 -1.02 -2.12
C LYS A 114 16.16 -2.25 -2.29
N GLY A 115 14.94 -2.19 -1.77
CA GLY A 115 14.03 -3.33 -1.82
C GLY A 115 13.48 -3.56 -3.23
N ASP A 116 13.84 -4.68 -3.84
CA ASP A 116 13.31 -5.10 -5.14
C ASP A 116 11.93 -5.77 -5.02
N PHE A 117 11.28 -5.95 -6.17
CA PHE A 117 10.06 -6.73 -6.26
C PHE A 117 10.35 -8.23 -6.20
N SER A 118 9.50 -8.96 -5.47
CA SER A 118 9.52 -10.43 -5.53
C SER A 118 8.84 -10.95 -6.79
N GLN A 119 9.15 -12.19 -7.20
CA GLN A 119 8.50 -12.81 -8.36
C GLN A 119 6.98 -12.82 -8.24
N ASN A 120 6.44 -13.11 -7.05
CA ASN A 120 4.99 -13.10 -6.81
C ASN A 120 4.39 -11.70 -7.05
N GLN A 121 5.12 -10.64 -6.73
CA GLN A 121 4.66 -9.27 -7.03
C GLN A 121 4.66 -9.02 -8.52
N ILE A 122 5.72 -9.40 -9.23
CA ILE A 122 5.84 -9.28 -10.69
C ILE A 122 4.69 -10.01 -11.39
N ASP A 123 4.42 -11.25 -11.01
CA ASP A 123 3.37 -12.07 -11.62
C ASP A 123 1.98 -11.39 -11.47
N ILE A 124 1.70 -10.83 -10.29
CA ILE A 124 0.44 -10.16 -9.98
C ILE A 124 0.29 -8.82 -10.70
N LEU A 125 1.38 -8.08 -10.97
CA LEU A 125 1.32 -6.81 -11.70
C LEU A 125 0.65 -6.94 -13.08
N SER A 126 0.79 -8.11 -13.73
CA SER A 126 0.16 -8.38 -15.02
C SER A 126 -1.36 -8.62 -14.93
N LEU A 127 -1.88 -8.87 -13.73
CA LEU A 127 -3.26 -9.30 -13.48
C LEU A 127 -4.14 -8.22 -12.84
N ILE A 128 -3.54 -7.25 -12.17
CA ILE A 128 -4.27 -6.16 -11.50
C ILE A 128 -4.79 -5.12 -12.50
N LYS A 129 -5.98 -4.58 -12.21
CA LYS A 129 -6.56 -3.44 -12.92
C LYS A 129 -6.23 -2.13 -12.20
N LEU A 130 -6.17 -2.16 -10.87
CA LEU A 130 -5.79 -0.98 -10.10
C LEU A 130 -4.31 -0.66 -10.31
N PRO A 131 -3.94 0.62 -10.35
CA PRO A 131 -2.54 1.00 -10.35
C PRO A 131 -1.87 0.60 -9.03
N LEU A 132 -0.56 0.41 -9.08
CA LEU A 132 0.30 0.22 -7.92
C LEU A 132 1.06 1.52 -7.62
N ALA A 133 0.98 1.94 -6.37
CA ALA A 133 1.79 2.99 -5.79
C ALA A 133 2.99 2.39 -5.05
N ILE A 134 4.21 2.79 -5.40
CA ILE A 134 5.39 2.48 -4.60
C ILE A 134 5.68 3.68 -3.69
N PHE A 135 5.65 3.45 -2.39
CA PHE A 135 6.16 4.37 -1.38
C PHE A 135 7.61 4.01 -1.06
N HIS A 136 8.53 4.76 -1.66
CA HIS A 136 9.95 4.54 -1.47
C HIS A 136 10.49 5.48 -0.40
N ILE A 137 11.19 4.89 0.58
CA ILE A 137 11.89 5.62 1.63
C ILE A 137 13.34 5.15 1.63
N GLU A 138 14.26 6.05 1.29
CA GLU A 138 15.68 5.70 1.15
C GLU A 138 16.30 5.29 2.48
N ASP A 139 16.12 6.10 3.53
CA ASP A 139 16.57 5.80 4.88
C ASP A 139 15.49 6.18 5.90
N VAL A 140 15.02 5.20 6.66
CA VAL A 140 13.99 5.38 7.71
C VAL A 140 14.56 5.87 9.04
N LEU A 141 15.90 5.92 9.18
CA LEU A 141 16.59 6.26 10.43
C LEU A 141 17.06 7.71 10.51
N VAL A 142 17.00 8.46 9.40
CA VAL A 142 17.27 9.90 9.43
C VAL A 142 16.19 10.64 10.25
N PRO A 143 16.48 11.86 10.74
CA PRO A 143 15.49 12.66 11.44
C PRO A 143 14.20 12.82 10.60
N PRO A 144 13.00 12.86 11.21
CA PRO A 144 11.75 12.95 10.48
C PRO A 144 11.64 14.10 9.47
N GLN A 145 12.38 15.20 9.69
CA GLN A 145 12.42 16.36 8.79
C GLN A 145 13.22 16.12 7.51
N GLU A 146 14.08 15.10 7.51
CA GLU A 146 14.97 14.71 6.41
C GLU A 146 14.48 13.45 5.69
N ILE A 147 13.37 12.86 6.14
CA ILE A 147 12.76 11.70 5.48
C ILE A 147 12.25 12.13 4.11
N ASP A 148 12.95 11.66 3.07
CA ASP A 148 12.49 11.82 1.69
C ASP A 148 11.57 10.67 1.30
N ILE A 149 10.48 11.03 0.64
CA ILE A 149 9.36 10.15 0.33
C ILE A 149 9.00 10.34 -1.12
N ALA A 150 9.40 9.37 -1.94
CA ALA A 150 8.95 9.27 -3.32
C ALA A 150 7.64 8.47 -3.38
N TRP A 151 6.72 8.92 -4.24
CA TRP A 151 5.43 8.27 -4.45
C TRP A 151 5.11 8.19 -5.93
N ASP A 152 5.36 7.02 -6.50
CA ASP A 152 5.15 6.75 -7.92
C ASP A 152 3.95 5.83 -8.08
N ILE A 153 2.95 6.31 -8.82
CA ILE A 153 1.71 5.58 -9.09
C ILE A 153 1.68 5.27 -10.58
N LYS A 154 1.73 3.98 -10.91
CA LYS A 154 1.71 3.50 -12.29
C LYS A 154 0.80 2.28 -12.40
N SER A 155 0.31 2.00 -13.60
CA SER A 155 -0.34 0.72 -13.87
C SER A 155 0.65 -0.44 -13.72
N GLY A 156 0.14 -1.65 -13.52
CA GLY A 156 1.02 -2.82 -13.43
C GLY A 156 1.85 -3.05 -14.71
N LYS A 157 1.30 -2.73 -15.88
CA LYS A 157 2.02 -2.81 -17.17
C LYS A 157 3.21 -1.85 -17.24
N GLU A 158 3.02 -0.59 -16.83
CA GLU A 158 4.09 0.40 -16.80
C GLU A 158 5.22 -0.01 -15.86
N TRP A 159 4.90 -0.59 -14.70
CA TRP A 159 5.92 -1.14 -13.80
C TRP A 159 6.71 -2.28 -14.44
N LEU A 160 6.03 -3.20 -15.14
CA LEU A 160 6.68 -4.32 -15.82
C LEU A 160 7.65 -3.85 -16.92
N GLU A 161 7.26 -2.83 -17.71
CA GLU A 161 8.10 -2.25 -18.75
C GLU A 161 9.41 -1.67 -18.17
N GLU A 162 9.34 -0.97 -17.03
CA GLU A 162 10.53 -0.42 -16.37
C GLU A 162 11.49 -1.49 -15.83
N PHE A 163 10.97 -2.64 -15.41
CA PHE A 163 11.82 -3.75 -14.98
C PHE A 163 12.52 -4.42 -16.16
N GLU A 164 11.83 -4.60 -17.28
CA GLU A 164 12.42 -5.15 -18.51
C GLU A 164 13.57 -4.25 -19.01
N ASP A 165 13.33 -2.94 -19.10
CA ASP A 165 14.35 -1.96 -19.55
C ASP A 165 15.57 -1.92 -18.62
N SER A 166 15.38 -2.08 -17.31
CA SER A 166 16.49 -2.11 -16.33
C SER A 166 17.33 -3.38 -16.37
N SER A 167 16.80 -4.47 -16.94
CA SER A 167 17.50 -5.76 -17.04
C SER A 167 18.39 -5.89 -18.29
N GLU A 168 18.22 -5.00 -19.27
CA GLU A 168 19.01 -4.93 -20.50
C GLU A 168 20.17 -3.91 -20.44
N SER A 169 20.34 -3.20 -19.32
CA SER A 169 21.37 -2.17 -19.08
C SER A 169 22.46 -2.60 -18.10
#